data_AF-A0A8T1ST79-F1
#
_entry.id   AF-A0A8T1ST79-F1
#
_cell.length_a   1.000
_cell.length_b   1.000
_cell.length_c   1.000
_cell.angle_alpha   90.00
_cell.angle_beta   90.00
_cell.angle_gamma   90.00
#
_symmetry.space_group_name_H-M   'P 1'
#
loop_
_entity.id
_entity.type
_entity.pdbx_description
1 polymer ?
#
loop_
_entity_poly.entity_id
_entity_poly.type
_entity_poly.pdbx_seq_one_letter_code
_entity_poly.pdbx_strand_id
1 'polypeptide(L)'
;MPISKRFLTQEDVMSQSRSIIFVETTDRLEPPPLVSCSVESAARIYHDRPVVFFMKGLNNNTWMESNSTYPAFSLLSAMKNVFIFTFQMETLFQGTPLLPWYHKVNATQEKHWV
;
A
#
# COMPACT_ATOMS: atom_id res chain seq x y z
N MET A 1 -25.99 7.19 -2.55
CA MET A 1 -25.39 6.14 -3.39
C MET A 1 -23.98 5.86 -2.87
N PRO A 2 -23.49 4.60 -2.81
CA PRO A 2 -22.12 4.35 -2.41
C PRO A 2 -21.17 4.93 -3.46
N ILE A 3 -20.18 5.71 -3.02
CA ILE A 3 -19.16 6.29 -3.89
C ILE A 3 -18.31 5.14 -4.44
N SER A 4 -18.14 5.10 -5.77
CA SER A 4 -17.31 4.08 -6.40
C SER A 4 -15.84 4.27 -5.99
N LYS A 5 -15.18 3.18 -5.62
CA LYS A 5 -13.76 3.09 -5.24
C LYS A 5 -12.80 3.84 -6.18
N ARG A 6 -13.17 4.00 -7.46
CA ARG A 6 -12.40 4.74 -8.47
C ARG A 6 -12.30 6.25 -8.23
N PHE A 7 -13.13 6.83 -7.36
CA PHE A 7 -13.17 8.26 -7.10
C PHE A 7 -12.66 8.67 -5.71
N LEU A 8 -12.26 7.71 -4.89
CA LEU A 8 -11.74 8.00 -3.55
C LEU A 8 -10.24 8.25 -3.62
N THR A 9 -9.79 9.39 -3.09
CA THR A 9 -8.36 9.67 -2.95
C THR A 9 -7.78 8.91 -1.74
N GLN A 10 -6.45 8.90 -1.65
CA GLN A 10 -5.78 8.35 -0.46
C GLN A 10 -6.23 9.08 0.80
N GLU A 11 -6.35 10.41 0.75
CA GLU A 11 -6.81 11.24 1.88
C GLU A 11 -8.24 10.89 2.28
N ASP A 12 -9.14 10.68 1.31
CA ASP A 12 -10.53 10.29 1.57
C ASP A 12 -10.60 8.97 2.34
N VAL A 13 -9.81 7.97 1.94
CA VAL A 13 -9.77 6.66 2.58
C VAL A 13 -9.12 6.73 3.97
N MET A 14 -8.03 7.50 4.10
CA MET A 14 -7.29 7.62 5.35
C MET A 14 -8.03 8.47 6.40
N SER A 15 -8.93 9.36 5.97
CA SER A 15 -9.81 10.12 6.87
C SER A 15 -10.85 9.25 7.57
N GLN A 16 -11.10 8.04 7.06
CA GLN A 16 -12.03 7.09 7.67
C GLN A 16 -11.43 6.51 8.95
N SER A 17 -12.16 6.61 10.06
CA SER A 17 -11.74 6.00 11.32
C SER A 17 -11.70 4.48 11.21
N ARG A 18 -10.72 3.84 11.87
CA ARG A 18 -10.58 2.37 12.02
C ARG A 18 -10.11 1.62 10.77
N SER A 19 -9.41 2.29 9.86
CA SER A 19 -8.73 1.64 8.73
C SER A 19 -7.66 0.64 9.21
N ILE A 20 -7.52 -0.47 8.49
CA ILE A 20 -6.46 -1.47 8.70
C ILE A 20 -5.39 -1.21 7.65
N ILE A 21 -4.14 -1.05 8.08
CA ILE A 21 -3.05 -0.63 7.18
C ILE A 21 -2.02 -1.75 7.07
N PHE A 22 -1.72 -2.14 5.84
CA PHE A 22 -0.59 -2.99 5.48
C PHE A 22 0.44 -2.17 4.71
N VAL A 23 1.72 -2.43 4.94
CA VAL A 23 2.83 -1.75 4.28
C VAL A 23 3.82 -2.78 3.77
N GLU A 24 4.10 -2.76 2.48
CA GLU A 24 5.15 -3.51 1.81
C GLU A 24 6.26 -2.54 1.39
N THR A 25 7.41 -2.67 2.03
CA THR A 25 8.55 -1.77 1.86
C THR A 25 9.59 -2.30 0.87
N THR A 26 9.37 -3.47 0.27
CA THR A 26 10.23 -3.99 -0.79
C THR A 26 9.83 -3.44 -2.16
N ASP A 27 10.76 -3.49 -3.10
CA ASP A 27 10.52 -3.09 -4.50
C ASP A 27 9.77 -4.17 -5.31
N ARG A 28 9.13 -5.15 -4.62
CA ARG A 28 8.36 -6.21 -5.26
C ARG A 28 7.06 -5.65 -5.82
N LEU A 29 6.78 -5.96 -7.09
CA LEU A 29 5.52 -5.62 -7.74
C LEU A 29 4.38 -6.58 -7.39
N GLU A 30 4.72 -7.81 -7.01
CA GLU A 30 3.75 -8.82 -6.57
C GLU A 30 3.94 -9.13 -5.08
N PRO A 31 2.88 -8.97 -4.25
CA PRO A 31 2.95 -9.33 -2.85
C PRO A 31 3.10 -10.85 -2.69
N PRO A 32 3.96 -11.32 -1.75
CA PRO A 32 4.06 -12.74 -1.44
C PRO A 32 2.72 -13.33 -1.00
N PRO A 33 2.51 -14.66 -1.15
CA PRO A 33 1.25 -15.31 -0.77
C PRO A 33 0.80 -15.01 0.66
N LEU A 34 1.73 -14.99 1.63
CA LEU A 34 1.41 -14.67 3.02
C LEU A 34 0.85 -13.24 3.18
N VAL A 35 1.41 -12.27 2.44
CA VAL A 35 0.96 -10.88 2.47
C VAL A 35 -0.43 -10.79 1.84
N SER A 36 -0.61 -11.39 0.65
CA SER A 36 -1.90 -11.44 -0.05
C SER A 36 -3.00 -12.07 0.80
N CYS A 37 -2.75 -13.21 1.43
CA CYS A 37 -3.70 -13.88 2.32
C CYS A 37 -4.02 -13.03 3.56
N SER A 38 -3.04 -12.29 4.09
CA SER A 38 -3.25 -11.43 5.26
C SER A 38 -4.18 -10.25 4.92
N VAL A 39 -3.94 -9.60 3.78
CA VAL A 39 -4.79 -8.51 3.29
C VAL A 39 -6.19 -9.00 2.96
N GLU A 40 -6.30 -10.14 2.25
CA GLU A 40 -7.59 -10.79 1.97
C GLU A 40 -8.36 -11.10 3.26
N SER A 41 -7.69 -11.73 4.23
CA SER A 41 -8.32 -12.13 5.49
C SER A 41 -8.87 -10.93 6.23
N ALA A 42 -8.09 -9.84 6.32
CA ALA A 42 -8.56 -8.59 6.91
C ALA A 42 -9.78 -8.03 6.16
N ALA A 43 -9.75 -8.02 4.83
CA ALA A 43 -10.84 -7.51 3.99
C ALA A 43 -12.13 -8.32 4.14
N ARG A 44 -12.02 -9.64 4.29
CA ARG A 44 -13.13 -10.57 4.48
C ARG A 44 -13.70 -10.56 5.90
N ILE A 45 -12.91 -10.23 6.92
CA ILE A 45 -13.42 -10.16 8.31
C ILE A 45 -14.00 -8.78 8.62
N TYR A 46 -13.39 -7.71 8.11
CA TYR A 46 -13.75 -6.33 8.41
C TYR A 46 -14.39 -5.64 7.20
N HIS A 47 -15.56 -6.11 6.78
CA HIS A 47 -16.25 -5.61 5.59
C HIS A 47 -16.62 -4.13 5.64
N ASP A 48 -16.76 -3.56 6.83
CA ASP A 48 -17.14 -2.17 7.10
C ASP A 48 -15.94 -1.22 7.23
N ARG A 49 -14.71 -1.75 7.16
CA ARG A 49 -13.48 -0.97 7.35
C ARG A 49 -12.65 -0.96 6.08
N PRO A 50 -12.03 0.19 5.74
CA PRO A 50 -11.00 0.20 4.71
C PRO A 50 -9.80 -0.64 5.12
N VAL A 51 -9.35 -1.47 4.20
CA VAL A 51 -8.06 -2.16 4.27
C VAL A 51 -7.14 -1.47 3.27
N VAL A 52 -6.19 -0.71 3.77
CA VAL A 52 -5.26 0.06 2.95
C VAL A 52 -3.96 -0.72 2.83
N PHE A 53 -3.50 -0.92 1.60
CA PHE A 53 -2.26 -1.61 1.31
C PHE A 53 -1.30 -0.69 0.53
N PHE A 54 -0.26 -0.24 1.21
CA PHE A 54 0.80 0.57 0.65
C PHE A 54 1.92 -0.32 0.12
N MET A 55 2.32 -0.14 -1.13
CA MET A 55 3.44 -0.89 -1.73
C MET A 55 4.48 0.06 -2.30
N LYS A 56 5.74 -0.09 -1.89
CA LYS A 56 6.88 0.71 -2.40
C LYS A 56 7.20 0.39 -3.85
N GLY A 57 7.17 -0.89 -4.22
CA GLY A 57 7.46 -1.33 -5.59
C GLY A 57 6.53 -0.75 -6.66
N LEU A 58 5.33 -0.30 -6.27
CA LEU A 58 4.39 0.34 -7.19
C LEU A 58 4.79 1.80 -7.47
N ASN A 59 5.02 2.11 -8.74
CA ASN A 59 5.04 3.46 -9.28
C ASN A 59 3.85 3.68 -10.24
N ASN A 60 3.59 4.93 -10.64
CA ASN A 60 2.45 5.29 -11.49
C ASN A 60 2.39 4.52 -12.81
N ASN A 61 3.54 4.16 -13.39
CA ASN A 61 3.59 3.42 -14.65
C ASN A 61 3.26 1.94 -14.44
N THR A 62 3.84 1.33 -13.40
CA THR A 62 3.62 -0.08 -13.05
C THR A 62 2.20 -0.35 -12.54
N TRP A 63 1.49 0.65 -12.02
CA TRP A 63 0.13 0.48 -11.50
C TRP A 63 -0.90 0.14 -12.60
N MET A 64 -0.67 0.60 -13.84
CA MET A 64 -1.50 0.24 -14.99
C MET A 64 -1.19 -1.17 -15.50
N GLU A 65 0.07 -1.57 -15.48
CA GLU A 65 0.53 -2.89 -15.93
C GLU A 65 0.23 -4.00 -14.90
N SER A 66 0.23 -3.67 -13.61
CA SER A 66 0.08 -4.64 -12.52
C SER A 66 -1.34 -5.22 -12.42
N ASN A 67 -2.36 -4.42 -12.75
CA ASN A 67 -3.77 -4.81 -12.66
C ASN A 67 -4.17 -5.97 -13.58
N SER A 68 -3.41 -6.26 -14.65
CA SER A 68 -3.64 -7.41 -15.52
C SER A 68 -2.60 -8.52 -15.36
N THR A 69 -1.42 -8.20 -14.84
CA THR A 69 -0.24 -9.08 -14.92
C THR A 69 -0.01 -9.88 -13.64
N TYR A 70 -0.39 -9.36 -12.47
CA TYR A 70 -0.13 -10.01 -11.18
C TYR A 70 -1.42 -10.54 -10.52
N PRO A 71 -1.61 -11.87 -10.40
CA PRO A 71 -2.82 -12.48 -9.85
C PRO A 71 -3.23 -11.96 -8.47
N ALA A 72 -2.26 -11.74 -7.58
CA ALA A 72 -2.54 -11.22 -6.25
C ALA A 72 -3.11 -9.79 -6.30
N PHE A 73 -2.60 -8.96 -7.22
CA PHE A 73 -3.09 -7.60 -7.40
C PHE A 73 -4.53 -7.60 -7.92
N SER A 74 -4.82 -8.41 -8.93
CA SER A 74 -6.18 -8.57 -9.47
C SER A 74 -7.17 -9.04 -8.41
N LEU A 75 -6.77 -10.01 -7.58
CA LEU A 75 -7.59 -10.52 -6.47
C LEU A 75 -7.91 -9.43 -5.44
N LEU A 76 -6.88 -8.73 -4.95
CA LEU A 76 -7.02 -7.71 -3.91
C LEU A 76 -7.78 -6.47 -4.43
N SER A 77 -7.50 -6.03 -5.66
CA SER A 77 -8.18 -4.89 -6.30
C SER A 77 -9.68 -5.14 -6.50
N ALA A 78 -10.10 -6.39 -6.68
CA ALA A 78 -11.52 -6.75 -6.82
C ALA A 78 -12.32 -6.63 -5.50
N MET A 79 -11.65 -6.60 -4.34
CA MET A 79 -12.31 -6.45 -3.05
C MET A 79 -12.77 -5.00 -2.84
N LYS A 80 -14.01 -4.83 -2.39
CA LYS A 80 -14.68 -3.52 -2.29
C LYS A 80 -14.02 -2.57 -1.29
N ASN A 81 -13.48 -3.12 -0.21
CA ASN A 81 -12.88 -2.38 0.90
C ASN A 81 -11.35 -2.40 0.91
N VAL A 82 -10.68 -2.99 -0.08
CA VAL A 82 -9.21 -2.99 -0.17
C VAL A 82 -8.73 -1.84 -1.05
N PHE A 83 -7.89 -0.94 -0.57
CA PHE A 83 -7.36 0.19 -1.34
C PHE A 83 -5.85 0.04 -1.46
N ILE A 84 -5.32 0.02 -2.69
CA ILE A 84 -3.89 -0.16 -2.94
C ILE A 84 -3.30 1.18 -3.39
N PHE A 85 -2.30 1.66 -2.67
CA PHE A 85 -1.62 2.92 -2.96
C PHE A 85 -0.11 2.72 -3.10
N THR A 86 0.54 3.63 -3.85
CA THR A 86 2.00 3.70 -3.92
C THR A 86 2.55 4.19 -2.58
N PHE A 87 3.66 3.63 -2.13
CA PHE A 87 4.29 4.02 -0.86
C PHE A 87 5.55 4.85 -1.12
N GLN A 88 5.54 6.10 -0.68
CA GLN A 88 6.69 7.00 -0.79
C GLN A 88 7.20 7.38 0.60
N MET A 89 8.35 6.83 0.98
CA MET A 89 9.00 7.06 2.28
C MET A 89 9.32 8.53 2.52
N GLU A 90 9.73 9.24 1.47
CA GLU A 90 9.96 10.69 1.49
C GLU A 90 8.73 11.43 2.02
N THR A 91 7.56 11.11 1.47
CA THR A 91 6.29 11.75 1.85
C THR A 91 5.89 11.38 3.28
N LEU A 92 6.16 10.14 3.71
CA LEU A 92 5.87 9.70 5.08
C LEU A 92 6.67 10.47 6.12
N PHE A 93 7.96 10.71 5.86
CA PHE A 93 8.83 11.38 6.81
C PHE A 93 8.83 12.91 6.67
N GLN A 94 8.21 13.46 5.62
CA GLN A 94 8.13 14.89 5.41
C GLN A 94 7.61 15.63 6.65
N GLY A 95 8.34 16.65 7.09
CA GLY A 95 7.98 17.44 8.29
C GLY A 95 8.22 16.71 9.62
N THR A 96 8.76 15.50 9.61
CA THR A 96 9.14 14.76 10.81
C THR A 96 10.65 14.84 11.07
N PRO A 97 11.11 14.68 12.34
CA PRO A 97 12.53 14.56 12.65
C PRO A 97 13.23 13.32 12.05
N LEU A 98 12.46 12.40 11.45
CA LEU A 98 13.00 11.19 10.81
C LEU A 98 13.49 11.44 9.39
N LEU A 99 13.07 12.52 8.72
CA LEU A 99 13.50 12.80 7.36
C LEU A 99 15.04 12.95 7.23
N PRO A 100 15.73 13.70 8.11
CA PRO A 100 17.20 13.76 8.06
C PRO A 100 17.88 12.42 8.35
N TRP A 101 17.27 11.55 9.16
CA TRP A 101 17.76 10.18 9.36
C TRP A 101 17.56 9.34 8.09
N TYR A 102 16.39 9.47 7.44
CA TYR A 102 16.07 8.79 6.19
C TYR A 102 17.09 9.08 5.07
N HIS A 103 17.52 10.33 4.96
CA HIS A 103 18.51 10.75 3.96
C HIS A 103 19.96 10.37 4.27
N LYS A 104 20.27 10.04 5.53
CA LYS A 104 21.65 9.74 5.96
C LYS A 104 22.08 8.30 5.69
N VAL A 105 21.27 7.54 4.94
CA VAL A 105 21.53 6.14 4.63
C VAL A 105 22.93 5.93 4.06
N ASN A 106 23.62 4.94 4.61
CA ASN A 106 24.80 4.38 4.00
C ASN A 106 24.45 3.04 3.35
N ALA A 107 24.16 3.06 2.04
CA ALA A 107 23.73 1.88 1.29
C ALA A 107 24.74 0.72 1.34
N THR A 108 26.02 0.99 1.62
CA THR A 108 27.06 -0.05 1.76
C THR A 108 27.01 -0.80 3.09
N GLN A 109 26.52 -0.15 4.15
CA GLN A 109 26.44 -0.72 5.50
C GLN A 109 25.02 -1.15 5.85
N GLU A 110 24.02 -0.52 5.26
CA GLU A 110 22.60 -0.68 5.59
C GLU A 110 21.85 -1.43 4.49
N LYS A 111 22.22 -2.70 4.28
CA LYS A 111 21.64 -3.60 3.25
C LYS A 111 20.11 -3.82 3.34
N HIS A 112 19.49 -3.44 4.44
CA HIS A 112 18.06 -3.57 4.69
C HIS A 112 17.40 -2.19 4.89
N TRP A 113 18.03 -1.14 4.38
CA TRP A 113 17.44 0.18 4.39
C TRP A 113 16.13 0.20 3.60
N VAL A 114 15.22 1.04 4.08
CA VAL A 114 13.81 1.02 3.73
C VAL A 114 13.51 1.97 2.57
#